data_AF-A0A3D3ULU1-F1
#
_entry.id   AF-A0A3D3ULU1-F1
#
_cell.length_a   1.000
_cell.length_b   1.000
_cell.length_c   1.000
_cell.angle_alpha   90.00
_cell.angle_beta   90.00
_cell.angle_gamma   90.00
#
_symmetry.space_group_name_H-M   'P 1'
#
loop_
_entity.id
_entity.type
_entity.pdbx_description
1 polymer ?
#
loop_
_entity_poly.entity_id
_entity_poly.type
_entity_poly.pdbx_seq_one_letter_code
_entity_poly.pdbx_strand_id
1 'polypeptide(L)'
;MIYRKYKNQAVQNQTRRLKRLDFSRFSVNIMNMIRYTLKFSLCLFALAIFSGAQGRENPAGSITWRQCLNQRPEFYATDQAIRIADNLLLYQRDSGGWQKNIDMASVLGEQDKAELRKAKSKNDSTLDNGATRRQMRYLAMVYQATGIERFEDAFLKGLDYVLEARYDNGGWPQRYPNPSGYSKHITFNDGTMIGVLDLLGDIAGKKPPYAFVDEDRRRKAEAAVPRGIECILKCQIVANGRKTAWCAQHDEKTFVPRKARSYELASISGAESVGIVRFLMSIDRPGPEIIEAVQAAVAWFDQAGLKGIRQVRKQDKSQSRGWDKVIVEDASAPPIWARFYNIETNKPIFCSRDGIPKATLAEISYERRTGYSWLGYYATDLLTEDYPAWQKKWAPAKNVLGR
;
A
#
# COMPACT_ATOMS: atom_id res chain seq x y z
N MET A 1 -89.38 -16.53 6.45
CA MET A 1 -88.80 -17.88 6.59
C MET A 1 -87.67 -17.97 5.58
N ILE A 2 -86.41 -17.80 5.95
CA ILE A 2 -85.52 -18.86 6.44
C ILE A 2 -84.60 -18.23 7.51
N TYR A 3 -84.93 -18.51 8.77
CA TYR A 3 -84.20 -18.14 9.98
C TYR A 3 -83.50 -19.43 10.48
N ARG A 4 -82.33 -19.31 11.13
CA ARG A 4 -81.51 -20.38 11.75
C ARG A 4 -80.60 -21.21 10.82
N LYS A 5 -79.52 -20.61 10.29
CA LYS A 5 -78.28 -21.36 9.98
C LYS A 5 -76.98 -20.54 9.92
N TYR A 6 -76.90 -19.41 10.62
CA TYR A 6 -75.67 -18.61 10.71
C TYR A 6 -75.40 -18.11 12.14
N LYS A 7 -74.82 -19.00 12.95
CA LYS A 7 -74.05 -18.72 14.18
C LYS A 7 -73.79 -20.07 14.84
N ASN A 8 -72.75 -20.79 14.41
CA ASN A 8 -72.07 -21.88 15.17
C ASN A 8 -71.09 -22.71 14.29
N GLN A 9 -70.44 -22.10 13.30
CA GLN A 9 -69.34 -22.76 12.56
C GLN A 9 -67.99 -22.03 12.63
N ALA A 10 -67.89 -20.94 13.38
CA ALA A 10 -66.66 -20.15 13.53
C ALA A 10 -65.94 -20.30 14.88
N VAL A 11 -66.45 -21.09 15.83
CA VAL A 11 -65.87 -21.15 17.20
C VAL A 11 -65.47 -22.56 17.66
N GLN A 12 -65.83 -23.63 16.93
CA GLN A 12 -65.47 -25.00 17.34
C GLN A 12 -64.23 -25.61 16.67
N ASN A 13 -63.58 -24.91 15.73
CA ASN A 13 -62.32 -25.38 15.14
C ASN A 13 -61.04 -24.78 15.79
N GLN A 14 -61.19 -23.98 16.85
CA GLN A 14 -60.07 -23.33 17.54
C GLN A 14 -59.62 -24.04 18.83
N THR A 15 -60.27 -25.15 19.23
CA THR A 15 -60.00 -25.81 20.52
C THR A 15 -59.57 -27.28 20.41
N ARG A 16 -59.10 -27.72 19.23
CA ARG A 16 -58.63 -29.12 19.02
C ARG A 16 -57.33 -29.28 18.22
N ARG A 17 -56.45 -28.27 18.23
CA ARG A 17 -55.09 -28.39 17.68
C ARG A 17 -54.00 -27.77 18.57
N LEU A 18 -54.20 -27.83 19.89
CA LEU A 18 -53.29 -27.33 20.93
C LEU A 18 -52.76 -28.44 21.85
N LYS A 19 -52.55 -29.65 21.34
CA LYS A 19 -51.80 -30.69 22.07
C LYS A 19 -50.86 -31.42 21.12
N ARG A 20 -49.57 -31.37 21.45
CA ARG A 20 -48.36 -31.88 20.74
C ARG A 20 -47.67 -30.84 19.84
N LEU A 21 -47.10 -29.82 20.48
CA LEU A 21 -45.83 -29.26 20.03
C LEU A 21 -44.75 -29.80 21.00
N ASP A 22 -43.87 -30.60 20.42
CA ASP A 22 -42.77 -31.30 21.08
C ASP A 22 -41.68 -30.29 21.44
N PHE A 23 -41.62 -29.91 22.73
CA PHE A 23 -40.64 -28.97 23.27
C PHE A 23 -39.20 -29.53 23.32
N SER A 24 -38.98 -30.80 22.95
CA SER A 24 -37.63 -31.38 22.94
C SER A 24 -36.78 -30.98 21.72
N ARG A 25 -37.39 -30.55 20.61
CA ARG A 25 -36.68 -30.13 19.39
C ARG A 25 -36.31 -28.64 19.33
N PHE A 26 -36.92 -27.79 20.16
CA PHE A 26 -36.57 -26.36 20.23
C PHE A 26 -35.33 -26.12 21.12
N SER A 27 -35.16 -26.93 22.17
CA SER A 27 -34.05 -26.83 23.11
C SER A 27 -32.70 -27.25 22.50
N VAL A 28 -32.70 -28.21 21.56
CA VAL A 28 -31.47 -28.67 20.89
C VAL A 28 -30.96 -27.63 19.87
N ASN A 29 -31.84 -26.85 19.25
CA ASN A 29 -31.44 -25.79 18.32
C ASN A 29 -30.93 -24.53 19.02
N ILE A 30 -31.48 -24.16 20.18
CA ILE A 30 -30.96 -23.04 20.97
C ILE A 30 -29.60 -23.38 21.57
N MET A 31 -29.39 -24.61 22.03
CA MET A 31 -28.12 -25.01 22.65
C MET A 31 -26.98 -25.17 21.63
N ASN A 32 -27.29 -25.55 20.37
CA ASN A 32 -26.32 -25.51 19.28
C ASN A 32 -26.05 -24.09 18.78
N MET A 33 -27.06 -23.22 18.69
CA MET A 33 -26.88 -21.81 18.30
C MET A 33 -26.07 -21.01 19.33
N ILE A 34 -26.21 -21.34 20.62
CA ILE A 34 -25.40 -20.78 21.73
C ILE A 34 -23.96 -21.33 21.70
N ARG A 35 -23.75 -22.60 21.29
CA ARG A 35 -22.39 -23.15 21.09
C ARG A 35 -21.66 -22.58 19.87
N TYR A 36 -22.38 -22.16 18.82
CA TYR A 36 -21.79 -21.48 17.66
C TYR A 36 -21.56 -19.98 17.90
N THR A 37 -22.35 -19.32 18.75
CA THR A 37 -22.13 -17.91 19.13
C THR A 37 -21.03 -17.76 20.19
N LEU A 38 -20.86 -18.70 21.12
CA LEU A 38 -19.72 -18.68 22.07
C LEU A 38 -18.37 -19.07 21.43
N LYS A 39 -18.34 -19.86 20.36
CA LYS A 39 -17.09 -20.12 19.60
C LYS A 39 -16.72 -18.98 18.64
N PHE A 40 -17.68 -18.13 18.24
CA PHE A 40 -17.39 -16.90 17.50
C PHE A 40 -16.94 -15.75 18.41
N SER A 41 -17.39 -15.72 19.68
CA SER A 41 -16.90 -14.73 20.67
C SER A 41 -15.53 -15.04 21.26
N LEU A 42 -15.02 -16.27 21.18
CA LEU A 42 -13.62 -16.57 21.56
C LEU A 42 -12.60 -16.47 20.40
N CYS A 43 -13.04 -16.41 19.14
CA CYS A 43 -12.14 -16.13 18.00
C CYS A 43 -12.04 -14.64 17.65
N LEU A 44 -12.90 -13.79 18.24
CA LEU A 44 -12.78 -12.32 18.16
C LEU A 44 -11.96 -11.71 19.31
N PHE A 45 -11.48 -12.53 20.25
CA PHE A 45 -10.58 -12.16 21.34
C PHE A 45 -9.15 -12.70 21.19
N ALA A 46 -8.77 -13.15 19.99
CA ALA A 46 -7.41 -13.60 19.66
C ALA A 46 -6.72 -12.72 18.59
N LEU A 47 -7.27 -11.55 18.26
CA LEU A 47 -6.69 -10.61 17.29
C LEU A 47 -6.65 -9.14 17.77
N ALA A 48 -6.79 -8.92 19.08
CA ALA A 48 -6.75 -7.60 19.70
C ALA A 48 -6.04 -7.56 21.06
N ILE A 49 -4.95 -8.33 21.22
CA ILE A 49 -4.00 -8.15 22.34
C ILE A 49 -2.58 -8.21 21.80
N PHE A 50 -2.19 -7.13 21.11
CA PHE A 50 -0.88 -6.46 21.22
C PHE A 50 -1.01 -5.06 20.61
N SER A 51 -2.04 -4.33 21.03
CA SER A 51 -2.03 -2.87 20.99
C SER A 51 -1.80 -2.37 22.40
N GLY A 52 -0.66 -2.78 22.97
CA GLY A 52 -0.02 -2.09 24.07
C GLY A 52 0.67 -0.83 23.55
N ALA A 53 -0.08 0.05 22.88
CA ALA A 53 0.33 1.43 22.74
C ALA A 53 -0.07 2.16 24.03
N GLN A 54 0.53 1.76 25.15
CA GLN A 54 0.76 2.76 26.19
C GLN A 54 1.62 3.82 25.51
N GLY A 55 1.14 5.06 25.47
CA GLY A 55 1.91 6.18 24.94
C GLY A 55 3.24 6.23 25.66
N ARG A 56 4.30 5.78 24.98
CA ARG A 56 5.66 5.86 25.48
C ARG A 56 6.04 7.33 25.36
N GLU A 57 6.15 8.01 26.49
CA GLU A 57 6.65 9.38 26.48
C GLU A 57 8.08 9.37 25.97
N ASN A 58 8.21 9.96 24.80
CA ASN A 58 9.44 10.12 24.07
C ASN A 58 10.17 11.29 24.76
N PRO A 59 11.45 11.16 25.18
CA PRO A 59 12.16 12.23 25.89
C PRO A 59 12.07 13.56 25.15
N ALA A 60 12.09 14.69 25.87
CA ALA A 60 12.10 16.01 25.23
C ALA A 60 13.22 16.09 24.17
N GLY A 61 12.86 16.50 22.95
CA GLY A 61 13.78 16.52 21.79
C GLY A 61 13.86 15.21 20.98
N SER A 62 13.10 14.17 21.34
CA SER A 62 13.10 12.92 20.57
C SER A 62 12.33 13.03 19.25
N ILE A 63 12.92 12.49 18.17
CA ILE A 63 12.29 12.42 16.85
C ILE A 63 11.59 11.09 16.64
N THR A 64 10.57 11.08 15.80
CA THR A 64 9.86 9.88 15.35
C THR A 64 10.56 9.23 14.15
N TRP A 65 10.28 7.96 13.90
CA TRP A 65 10.78 7.23 12.72
C TRP A 65 10.45 7.93 11.40
N ARG A 66 9.30 8.62 11.32
CA ARG A 66 8.90 9.37 10.14
C ARG A 66 9.86 10.53 9.83
N GLN A 67 10.43 11.15 10.86
CA GLN A 67 11.31 12.32 10.75
C GLN A 67 12.79 11.94 10.49
N CYS A 68 13.18 10.70 10.78
CA CYS A 68 14.58 10.25 10.81
C CYS A 68 15.35 10.44 9.49
N LEU A 69 14.69 10.33 8.34
CA LEU A 69 15.34 10.50 7.02
C LEU A 69 15.45 11.96 6.56
N ASN A 70 14.82 12.89 7.28
CA ASN A 70 14.74 14.31 6.90
C ASN A 70 15.40 15.16 7.99
N GLN A 71 16.63 14.82 8.36
CA GLN A 71 17.41 15.56 9.34
C GLN A 71 18.59 16.25 8.66
N ARG A 72 19.15 17.27 9.32
CA ARG A 72 20.40 17.89 8.86
C ARG A 72 21.56 16.89 8.97
N PRO A 73 22.61 16.97 8.12
CA PRO A 73 23.71 16.03 8.13
C PRO A 73 24.33 15.77 9.52
N GLU A 74 24.46 16.80 10.35
CA GLU A 74 25.09 16.71 11.68
C GLU A 74 24.31 15.80 12.64
N PHE A 75 23.00 15.65 12.42
CA PHE A 75 22.18 14.77 13.24
C PHE A 75 22.66 13.31 13.17
N TYR A 76 23.13 12.86 12.01
CA TYR A 76 23.47 11.45 11.79
C TYR A 76 24.73 11.00 12.55
N ALA A 77 25.49 11.92 13.14
CA ALA A 77 26.61 11.63 14.04
C ALA A 77 26.25 11.67 15.53
N THR A 78 25.00 12.01 15.89
CA THR A 78 24.59 12.17 17.30
C THR A 78 24.34 10.83 17.99
N ASP A 79 24.45 10.81 19.33
CA ASP A 79 24.08 9.65 20.15
C ASP A 79 22.63 9.20 19.92
N GLN A 80 21.74 10.16 19.66
CA GLN A 80 20.35 9.84 19.32
C GLN A 80 20.27 9.07 18.00
N ALA A 81 21.02 9.48 16.98
CA ALA A 81 21.01 8.79 15.69
C ALA A 81 21.65 7.40 15.77
N ILE A 82 22.76 7.27 16.50
CA ILE A 82 23.44 6.00 16.77
C ILE A 82 22.49 5.03 17.51
N ARG A 83 21.80 5.51 18.56
CA ARG A 83 20.81 4.70 19.29
C ARG A 83 19.66 4.23 18.38
N ILE A 84 19.17 5.09 17.49
CA ILE A 84 18.10 4.71 16.54
C ILE A 84 18.64 3.66 15.56
N ALA A 85 19.88 3.81 15.06
CA ALA A 85 20.51 2.81 14.21
C ALA A 85 20.69 1.46 14.94
N ASP A 86 21.08 1.47 16.22
CA ASP A 86 21.14 0.27 17.05
C ASP A 86 19.76 -0.39 17.24
N ASN A 87 18.68 0.41 17.34
CA ASN A 87 17.32 -0.15 17.30
C ASN A 87 17.05 -0.85 15.97
N LEU A 88 17.47 -0.29 14.83
CA LEU A 88 17.28 -0.93 13.52
C LEU A 88 17.97 -2.29 13.47
N LEU A 89 19.17 -2.41 14.02
CA LEU A 89 19.87 -3.70 14.15
C LEU A 89 19.04 -4.70 14.96
N LEU A 90 18.36 -4.28 16.02
CA LEU A 90 17.46 -5.16 16.80
C LEU A 90 16.22 -5.57 16.00
N TYR A 91 15.62 -4.66 15.24
CA TYR A 91 14.44 -4.95 14.41
C TYR A 91 14.74 -5.76 13.14
N GLN A 92 15.98 -5.76 12.64
CA GLN A 92 16.33 -6.49 11.43
C GLN A 92 16.15 -8.00 11.64
N ARG A 93 15.45 -8.67 10.73
CA ARG A 93 15.29 -10.14 10.77
C ARG A 93 16.54 -10.86 10.28
N ASP A 94 16.61 -12.17 10.51
CA ASP A 94 17.70 -13.00 10.00
C ASP A 94 17.76 -13.00 8.47
N SER A 95 16.62 -12.81 7.81
CA SER A 95 16.54 -12.61 6.36
C SER A 95 17.20 -11.30 5.88
N GLY A 96 17.47 -10.35 6.77
CA GLY A 96 18.04 -9.04 6.43
C GLY A 96 17.01 -7.91 6.23
N GLY A 97 15.73 -8.25 6.07
CA GLY A 97 14.65 -7.26 5.93
C GLY A 97 14.11 -6.74 7.27
N TRP A 98 13.20 -5.76 7.17
CA TRP A 98 12.50 -5.15 8.30
C TRP A 98 10.98 -5.25 8.16
N GLN A 99 10.31 -5.18 9.30
CA GLN A 99 8.87 -4.92 9.37
C GLN A 99 8.54 -3.45 9.03
N LYS A 100 7.26 -3.19 8.77
CA LYS A 100 6.71 -1.85 8.48
C LYS A 100 5.90 -1.29 9.65
N ASN A 101 5.60 0.01 9.60
CA ASN A 101 4.67 0.69 10.50
C ASN A 101 5.05 0.63 11.99
N ILE A 102 6.35 0.61 12.29
CA ILE A 102 6.89 0.65 13.64
C ILE A 102 7.66 1.96 13.80
N ASP A 103 7.46 2.66 14.92
CA ASP A 103 8.34 3.77 15.30
C ASP A 103 9.64 3.20 15.86
N MET A 104 10.58 2.90 14.98
CA MET A 104 11.89 2.34 15.37
C MET A 104 12.79 3.38 16.06
N ALA A 105 12.37 4.65 16.12
CA ALA A 105 13.11 5.70 16.81
C ALA A 105 12.82 5.73 18.33
N SER A 106 11.73 5.10 18.77
CA SER A 106 11.37 5.02 20.19
C SER A 106 12.46 4.40 21.04
N VAL A 107 12.60 4.86 22.28
CA VAL A 107 13.52 4.25 23.24
C VAL A 107 13.02 2.84 23.60
N LEU A 108 13.92 1.85 23.53
CA LEU A 108 13.60 0.46 23.85
C LEU A 108 14.09 0.10 25.24
N GLY A 109 13.20 -0.46 26.07
CA GLY A 109 13.58 -1.07 27.35
C GLY A 109 14.23 -2.45 27.14
N GLU A 110 14.88 -3.00 28.17
CA GLU A 110 15.57 -4.29 28.06
C GLU A 110 14.64 -5.45 27.70
N GLN A 111 13.38 -5.42 28.18
CA GLN A 111 12.38 -6.40 27.79
C GLN A 111 12.06 -6.34 26.29
N ASP A 112 11.83 -5.15 25.72
CA ASP A 112 11.59 -4.97 24.28
C ASP A 112 12.77 -5.51 23.46
N LYS A 113 14.00 -5.17 23.88
CA LYS A 113 15.22 -5.65 23.22
C LYS A 113 15.32 -7.18 23.28
N ALA A 114 14.98 -7.80 24.42
CA ALA A 114 14.97 -9.25 24.57
C ALA A 114 13.93 -9.93 23.66
N GLU A 115 12.73 -9.35 23.54
CA GLU A 115 11.68 -9.84 22.64
C GLU A 115 12.09 -9.74 21.17
N LEU A 116 12.72 -8.63 20.76
CA LEU A 116 13.24 -8.45 19.40
C LEU A 116 14.34 -9.44 19.06
N ARG A 117 15.25 -9.73 19.99
CA ARG A 117 16.29 -10.77 19.83
C ARG A 117 15.68 -12.16 19.64
N LYS A 118 14.60 -12.50 20.36
CA LYS A 118 13.88 -13.77 20.18
C LYS A 118 13.14 -13.85 18.84
N ALA A 119 12.79 -12.71 18.25
CA ALA A 119 12.00 -12.64 17.03
C ALA A 119 12.84 -12.62 15.73
N LYS A 120 14.16 -12.80 15.81
CA LYS A 120 15.08 -12.68 14.66
C LYS A 120 14.73 -13.59 13.49
N SER A 121 14.34 -14.83 13.76
CA SER A 121 14.01 -15.84 12.73
C SER A 121 12.60 -15.71 12.13
N LYS A 122 11.81 -14.68 12.50
CA LYS A 122 10.46 -14.50 11.95
C LYS A 122 10.50 -14.07 10.48
N ASN A 123 9.65 -14.70 9.67
CA ASN A 123 9.48 -14.42 8.24
C ASN A 123 8.40 -13.36 7.98
N ASP A 124 8.54 -12.18 8.58
CA ASP A 124 7.56 -11.09 8.49
C ASP A 124 8.11 -9.77 7.93
N SER A 125 9.31 -9.81 7.35
CA SER A 125 9.93 -8.73 6.58
C SER A 125 9.11 -8.34 5.34
N THR A 126 9.26 -7.10 4.90
CA THR A 126 8.49 -6.54 3.78
C THR A 126 9.20 -5.36 3.13
N LEU A 127 8.83 -5.07 1.89
CA LEU A 127 9.22 -3.87 1.14
C LEU A 127 8.10 -2.81 1.11
N ASP A 128 6.93 -3.14 1.67
CA ASP A 128 5.74 -2.29 1.71
C ASP A 128 5.91 -1.10 2.65
N ASN A 129 5.19 0.01 2.37
CA ASN A 129 5.27 1.26 3.13
C ASN A 129 6.72 1.78 3.31
N GLY A 130 7.62 1.48 2.37
CA GLY A 130 9.02 1.86 2.45
C GLY A 130 9.85 1.06 3.46
N ALA A 131 9.31 -0.01 4.03
CA ALA A 131 10.09 -0.88 4.91
C ALA A 131 11.29 -1.50 4.19
N THR A 132 12.29 -1.87 4.98
CA THR A 132 13.64 -2.27 4.57
C THR A 132 14.44 -1.14 3.94
N ARG A 133 13.91 -0.46 2.91
CA ARG A 133 14.63 0.60 2.18
C ARG A 133 14.88 1.85 3.02
N ARG A 134 13.89 2.28 3.82
CA ARG A 134 14.05 3.43 4.72
C ARG A 134 15.08 3.14 5.83
N GLN A 135 15.07 1.92 6.36
CA GLN A 135 16.03 1.46 7.35
C GLN A 135 17.44 1.43 6.77
N MET A 136 17.62 0.86 5.58
CA MET A 136 18.88 0.89 4.85
C MET A 136 19.38 2.31 4.62
N ARG A 137 18.55 3.23 4.10
CA ARG A 137 18.97 4.63 3.88
C ARG A 137 19.41 5.29 5.19
N TYR A 138 18.71 5.04 6.30
CA TYR A 138 19.09 5.58 7.60
C TYR A 138 20.44 5.02 8.09
N LEU A 139 20.62 3.70 8.03
CA LEU A 139 21.88 3.03 8.39
C LEU A 139 23.06 3.58 7.58
N ALA A 140 22.88 3.76 6.27
CA ALA A 140 23.92 4.28 5.40
C ALA A 140 24.30 5.73 5.76
N MET A 141 23.34 6.59 6.11
CA MET A 141 23.63 7.96 6.54
C MET A 141 24.37 8.01 7.88
N VAL A 142 23.97 7.18 8.86
CA VAL A 142 24.66 7.09 10.15
C VAL A 142 26.05 6.50 9.98
N TYR A 143 26.21 5.45 9.16
CA TYR A 143 27.51 4.90 8.83
C TYR A 143 28.42 5.94 8.16
N GLN A 144 27.93 6.66 7.15
CA GLN A 144 28.72 7.71 6.49
C GLN A 144 29.20 8.79 7.48
N ALA A 145 28.38 9.12 8.48
CA ALA A 145 28.70 10.13 9.47
C ALA A 145 29.64 9.64 10.59
N THR A 146 29.73 8.32 10.84
CA THR A 146 30.37 7.78 12.06
C THR A 146 31.43 6.71 11.82
N GLY A 147 31.42 6.02 10.67
CA GLY A 147 32.29 4.88 10.37
C GLY A 147 31.99 3.63 11.21
N ILE A 148 30.85 3.55 11.91
CA ILE A 148 30.53 2.43 12.79
C ILE A 148 30.14 1.19 11.96
N GLU A 149 31.05 0.22 11.87
CA GLU A 149 30.97 -0.96 10.99
C GLU A 149 29.68 -1.78 11.13
N ARG A 150 29.13 -1.95 12.34
CA ARG A 150 27.88 -2.71 12.54
C ARG A 150 26.67 -2.13 11.78
N PHE A 151 26.71 -0.84 11.41
CA PHE A 151 25.67 -0.22 10.59
C PHE A 151 25.85 -0.50 9.10
N GLU A 152 27.10 -0.60 8.64
CA GLU A 152 27.43 -1.12 7.32
C GLU A 152 27.01 -2.59 7.20
N ASP A 153 27.36 -3.45 8.16
CA ASP A 153 26.98 -4.87 8.15
C ASP A 153 25.46 -5.06 8.02
N ALA A 154 24.70 -4.32 8.83
CA ALA A 154 23.24 -4.36 8.77
C ALA A 154 22.70 -3.82 7.45
N PHE A 155 23.32 -2.78 6.89
CA PHE A 155 22.96 -2.26 5.56
C PHE A 155 23.19 -3.32 4.48
N LEU A 156 24.37 -3.94 4.44
CA LEU A 156 24.73 -4.93 3.43
C LEU A 156 23.82 -6.16 3.50
N LYS A 157 23.46 -6.61 4.70
CA LYS A 157 22.47 -7.66 4.90
C LYS A 157 21.07 -7.25 4.38
N GLY A 158 20.70 -5.98 4.52
CA GLY A 158 19.49 -5.43 3.92
C GLY A 158 19.54 -5.39 2.40
N LEU A 159 20.71 -5.09 1.82
CA LEU A 159 20.92 -5.08 0.38
C LEU A 159 20.81 -6.50 -0.20
N ASP A 160 21.41 -7.49 0.48
CA ASP A 160 21.28 -8.90 0.09
C ASP A 160 19.82 -9.35 0.09
N TYR A 161 19.07 -9.01 1.14
CA TYR A 161 17.62 -9.26 1.19
C TYR A 161 16.88 -8.67 -0.02
N VAL A 162 17.18 -7.42 -0.40
CA VAL A 162 16.53 -6.76 -1.54
C VAL A 162 16.90 -7.44 -2.86
N LEU A 163 18.17 -7.82 -3.03
CA LEU A 163 18.65 -8.49 -4.24
C LEU A 163 18.08 -9.91 -4.37
N GLU A 164 18.01 -10.65 -3.26
CA GLU A 164 17.48 -12.02 -3.21
C GLU A 164 15.96 -12.07 -3.42
N ALA A 165 15.22 -11.05 -2.96
CA ALA A 165 13.77 -10.97 -3.15
C ALA A 165 13.33 -10.76 -4.61
N ARG A 166 14.24 -10.42 -5.52
CA ARG A 166 13.93 -10.11 -6.92
C ARG A 166 13.51 -11.37 -7.68
N TYR A 167 12.42 -11.29 -8.42
CA TYR A 167 12.03 -12.34 -9.37
C TYR A 167 12.94 -12.35 -10.62
N ASP A 168 13.03 -13.49 -11.30
CA ASP A 168 13.83 -13.63 -12.53
C ASP A 168 13.43 -12.63 -13.62
N ASN A 169 12.14 -12.28 -13.67
CA ASN A 169 11.59 -11.29 -14.60
C ASN A 169 11.86 -9.82 -14.21
N GLY A 170 12.60 -9.57 -13.13
CA GLY A 170 12.96 -8.23 -12.66
C GLY A 170 11.94 -7.55 -11.74
N GLY A 171 10.84 -8.22 -11.39
CA GLY A 171 9.87 -7.68 -10.43
C GLY A 171 10.25 -7.92 -8.97
N TRP A 172 9.58 -7.22 -8.05
CA TRP A 172 9.71 -7.45 -6.60
C TRP A 172 8.35 -7.74 -5.94
N PRO A 173 8.31 -8.70 -4.99
CA PRO A 173 7.15 -8.94 -4.16
C PRO A 173 6.96 -7.84 -3.11
N GLN A 174 5.79 -7.81 -2.49
CA GLN A 174 5.56 -6.99 -1.31
C GLN A 174 6.29 -7.53 -0.08
N ARG A 175 6.38 -8.86 0.06
CA ARG A 175 7.00 -9.56 1.20
C ARG A 175 8.03 -10.57 0.72
N TYR A 176 9.04 -10.78 1.55
CA TYR A 176 10.06 -11.81 1.38
C TYR A 176 10.58 -12.19 2.78
N PRO A 177 10.98 -13.45 3.04
CA PRO A 177 10.89 -14.64 2.20
C PRO A 177 9.48 -15.25 2.13
N ASN A 178 9.28 -16.20 1.21
CA ASN A 178 8.07 -17.03 1.07
C ASN A 178 6.75 -16.24 0.95
N PRO A 179 6.63 -15.28 0.01
CA PRO A 179 5.39 -14.53 -0.14
C PRO A 179 4.21 -15.40 -0.56
N SER A 180 3.04 -15.06 -0.06
CA SER A 180 1.78 -15.74 -0.39
C SER A 180 0.63 -14.74 -0.59
N GLY A 181 -0.50 -15.22 -1.11
CA GLY A 181 -1.64 -14.36 -1.44
C GLY A 181 -1.24 -13.24 -2.40
N TYR A 182 -1.70 -12.01 -2.16
CA TYR A 182 -1.34 -10.86 -2.99
C TYR A 182 0.10 -10.38 -2.75
N SER A 183 0.75 -10.79 -1.65
CA SER A 183 2.08 -10.27 -1.30
C SER A 183 3.20 -10.80 -2.20
N LYS A 184 2.92 -11.81 -3.03
CA LYS A 184 3.83 -12.36 -4.06
C LYS A 184 3.78 -11.60 -5.38
N HIS A 185 2.78 -10.74 -5.59
CA HIS A 185 2.65 -10.01 -6.83
C HIS A 185 3.79 -9.01 -7.00
N ILE A 186 4.13 -8.69 -8.25
CA ILE A 186 4.95 -7.53 -8.58
C ILE A 186 4.24 -6.31 -8.00
N THR A 187 4.87 -5.64 -7.03
CA THR A 187 4.17 -4.65 -6.20
C THR A 187 4.67 -3.24 -6.48
N PHE A 188 3.81 -2.42 -7.08
CA PHE A 188 4.03 -0.98 -7.21
C PHE A 188 3.44 -0.19 -6.04
N ASN A 189 2.40 -0.74 -5.39
CA ASN A 189 1.72 -0.16 -4.23
C ASN A 189 2.69 0.45 -3.21
N ASP A 190 2.37 1.66 -2.76
CA ASP A 190 3.14 2.44 -1.78
C ASP A 190 4.61 2.65 -2.22
N GLY A 191 4.83 2.74 -3.54
CA GLY A 191 6.14 2.94 -4.16
C GLY A 191 7.12 1.80 -3.90
N THR A 192 6.63 0.57 -3.71
CA THR A 192 7.44 -0.59 -3.32
C THR A 192 8.56 -0.86 -4.33
N MET A 193 8.22 -1.27 -5.55
CA MET A 193 9.21 -1.58 -6.58
C MET A 193 10.00 -0.35 -7.04
N ILE A 194 9.34 0.81 -7.19
CA ILE A 194 10.01 2.04 -7.62
C ILE A 194 11.11 2.44 -6.64
N GLY A 195 10.81 2.47 -5.35
CA GLY A 195 11.82 2.83 -4.38
C GLY A 195 12.90 1.77 -4.19
N VAL A 196 12.66 0.50 -4.53
CA VAL A 196 13.74 -0.51 -4.65
C VAL A 196 14.68 -0.13 -5.78
N LEU A 197 14.13 0.19 -6.95
CA LEU A 197 14.93 0.55 -8.12
C LEU A 197 15.72 1.84 -7.90
N ASP A 198 15.13 2.84 -7.24
CA ASP A 198 15.84 4.07 -6.86
C ASP A 198 17.04 3.77 -5.95
N LEU A 199 16.84 2.93 -4.92
CA LEU A 199 17.91 2.52 -4.00
C LEU A 199 19.03 1.77 -4.74
N LEU A 200 18.67 0.80 -5.59
CA LEU A 200 19.66 0.03 -6.35
C LEU A 200 20.40 0.91 -7.37
N GLY A 201 19.71 1.86 -8.01
CA GLY A 201 20.31 2.83 -8.91
C GLY A 201 21.29 3.78 -8.20
N ASP A 202 20.93 4.27 -7.01
CA ASP A 202 21.83 5.09 -6.20
C ASP A 202 23.10 4.31 -5.77
N ILE A 203 22.94 3.03 -5.37
CA ILE A 203 24.06 2.13 -5.01
C ILE A 203 24.95 1.85 -6.22
N ALA A 204 24.36 1.48 -7.36
CA ALA A 204 25.08 1.22 -8.60
C ALA A 204 25.90 2.45 -9.04
N GLY A 205 25.33 3.65 -8.89
CA GLY A 205 25.98 4.93 -9.21
C GLY A 205 26.96 5.45 -8.17
N LYS A 206 27.26 4.72 -7.09
CA LYS A 206 28.08 5.19 -5.94
C LYS A 206 27.60 6.53 -5.36
N LYS A 207 26.32 6.84 -5.44
CA LYS A 207 25.82 8.11 -4.90
C LYS A 207 25.93 8.09 -3.38
N PRO A 208 26.32 9.20 -2.72
CA PRO A 208 26.24 9.28 -1.27
C PRO A 208 24.83 8.92 -0.76
N PRO A 209 24.69 8.19 0.36
CA PRO A 209 25.73 7.69 1.26
C PRO A 209 26.35 6.33 0.88
N TYR A 210 26.11 5.80 -0.32
CA TYR A 210 26.35 4.38 -0.65
C TYR A 210 27.74 4.05 -1.22
N ALA A 211 28.72 4.93 -1.06
CA ALA A 211 30.06 4.75 -1.64
C ALA A 211 30.83 3.56 -1.02
N PHE A 212 30.45 3.11 0.17
CA PHE A 212 31.09 2.01 0.91
C PHE A 212 30.69 0.62 0.42
N VAL A 213 29.60 0.49 -0.34
CA VAL A 213 29.11 -0.80 -0.80
C VAL A 213 30.17 -1.48 -1.67
N ASP A 214 30.41 -2.76 -1.43
CA ASP A 214 31.39 -3.53 -2.19
C ASP A 214 31.02 -3.68 -3.68
N GLU A 215 32.03 -3.96 -4.50
CA GLU A 215 31.88 -3.98 -5.95
C GLU A 215 30.99 -5.13 -6.45
N ASP A 216 30.94 -6.28 -5.76
CA ASP A 216 30.09 -7.41 -6.15
C ASP A 216 28.61 -7.05 -5.98
N ARG A 217 28.23 -6.51 -4.81
CA ARG A 217 26.86 -6.05 -4.57
C ARG A 217 26.47 -4.87 -5.46
N ARG A 218 27.40 -3.94 -5.72
CA ARG A 218 27.17 -2.85 -6.68
C ARG A 218 26.85 -3.36 -8.08
N ARG A 219 27.62 -4.33 -8.60
CA ARG A 219 27.35 -4.93 -9.92
C ARG A 219 26.03 -5.67 -9.97
N LYS A 220 25.64 -6.35 -8.88
CA LYS A 220 24.31 -6.98 -8.76
C LYS A 220 23.19 -5.94 -8.78
N ALA A 221 23.36 -4.81 -8.09
CA ALA A 221 22.41 -3.69 -8.13
C ALA A 221 22.32 -3.08 -9.53
N GLU A 222 23.46 -2.81 -10.18
CA GLU A 222 23.55 -2.29 -11.55
C GLU A 222 22.83 -3.21 -12.55
N ALA A 223 23.06 -4.52 -12.48
CA ALA A 223 22.39 -5.50 -13.33
C ALA A 223 20.89 -5.65 -13.04
N ALA A 224 20.42 -5.24 -11.85
CA ALA A 224 19.02 -5.37 -11.47
C ALA A 224 18.14 -4.24 -12.00
N VAL A 225 18.67 -3.03 -12.15
CA VAL A 225 17.88 -1.86 -12.58
C VAL A 225 17.29 -2.05 -13.99
N PRO A 226 18.05 -2.46 -15.03
CA PRO A 226 17.49 -2.68 -16.36
C PRO A 226 16.39 -3.75 -16.40
N ARG A 227 16.53 -4.84 -15.64
CA ARG A 227 15.50 -5.89 -15.55
C ARG A 227 14.23 -5.37 -14.87
N GLY A 228 14.37 -4.50 -13.87
CA GLY A 228 13.24 -3.82 -13.25
C GLY A 228 12.50 -2.90 -14.23
N ILE A 229 13.24 -2.15 -15.05
CA ILE A 229 12.67 -1.32 -16.12
C ILE A 229 11.91 -2.19 -17.13
N GLU A 230 12.50 -3.29 -17.59
CA GLU A 230 11.84 -4.24 -18.50
C GLU A 230 10.53 -4.79 -17.89
N CYS A 231 10.56 -5.15 -16.61
CA CYS A 231 9.37 -5.59 -15.87
C CYS A 231 8.29 -4.50 -15.81
N ILE A 232 8.67 -3.23 -15.56
CA ILE A 232 7.74 -2.09 -15.57
C ILE A 232 7.07 -1.97 -16.93
N LEU A 233 7.84 -2.02 -18.02
CA LEU A 233 7.30 -1.90 -19.37
C LEU A 233 6.34 -3.05 -19.70
N LYS A 234 6.66 -4.29 -19.32
CA LYS A 234 5.77 -5.46 -19.48
C LYS A 234 4.49 -5.38 -18.66
N CYS A 235 4.52 -4.69 -17.52
CA CYS A 235 3.35 -4.46 -16.67
C CYS A 235 2.44 -3.34 -17.20
N GLN A 236 2.85 -2.54 -18.20
CA GLN A 236 2.02 -1.43 -18.66
C GLN A 236 0.70 -1.94 -19.25
N ILE A 237 -0.41 -1.41 -18.76
CA ILE A 237 -1.74 -1.89 -19.13
C ILE A 237 -2.07 -1.40 -20.54
N VAL A 238 -2.39 -2.34 -21.43
CA VAL A 238 -3.01 -2.06 -22.72
C VAL A 238 -4.52 -2.23 -22.58
N ALA A 239 -5.26 -1.13 -22.67
CA ALA A 239 -6.71 -1.09 -22.63
C ALA A 239 -7.25 -0.62 -23.99
N ASN A 240 -8.17 -1.39 -24.59
CA ASN A 240 -8.76 -1.07 -25.89
C ASN A 240 -7.71 -0.74 -26.96
N GLY A 241 -6.64 -1.55 -27.03
CA GLY A 241 -5.54 -1.39 -27.98
C GLY A 241 -4.56 -0.26 -27.69
N ARG A 242 -4.70 0.47 -26.57
CA ARG A 242 -3.83 1.60 -26.21
C ARG A 242 -3.11 1.36 -24.89
N LYS A 243 -1.81 1.63 -24.84
CA LYS A 243 -1.05 1.71 -23.58
C LYS A 243 -1.66 2.80 -22.71
N THR A 244 -1.74 2.53 -21.40
CA THR A 244 -2.27 3.44 -20.39
C THR A 244 -1.23 3.61 -19.28
N ALA A 245 -1.59 3.30 -18.04
CA ALA A 245 -0.70 3.33 -16.88
C ALA A 245 -0.59 1.90 -16.28
N TRP A 246 -0.41 1.78 -14.97
CA TRP A 246 -0.16 0.50 -14.29
C TRP A 246 -1.17 0.23 -13.19
N CYS A 247 -1.33 -1.04 -12.82
CA CYS A 247 -2.04 -1.43 -11.60
C CYS A 247 -1.11 -1.26 -10.39
N ALA A 248 -1.69 -1.18 -9.19
CA ALA A 248 -0.91 -1.17 -7.94
C ALA A 248 -0.14 -2.50 -7.74
N GLN A 249 -0.61 -3.60 -8.34
CA GLN A 249 0.08 -4.87 -8.35
C GLN A 249 -0.23 -5.70 -9.60
N HIS A 250 0.75 -6.47 -10.04
CA HIS A 250 0.72 -7.31 -11.22
C HIS A 250 1.16 -8.74 -10.90
N ASP A 251 0.64 -9.70 -11.67
CA ASP A 251 1.02 -11.09 -11.54
C ASP A 251 2.52 -11.30 -11.79
N GLU A 252 3.19 -12.02 -10.90
CA GLU A 252 4.63 -12.25 -10.94
C GLU A 252 5.10 -13.17 -12.07
N LYS A 253 4.18 -13.80 -12.80
CA LYS A 253 4.49 -14.66 -13.95
C LYS A 253 3.98 -14.05 -15.25
N THR A 254 2.76 -13.50 -15.23
CA THR A 254 2.07 -13.08 -16.45
C THR A 254 2.02 -11.56 -16.64
N PHE A 255 2.52 -10.76 -15.69
CA PHE A 255 2.51 -9.28 -15.73
C PHE A 255 1.13 -8.62 -15.78
N VAL A 256 0.04 -9.36 -15.81
CA VAL A 256 -1.31 -8.77 -15.89
C VAL A 256 -1.77 -8.24 -14.52
N PRO A 257 -2.61 -7.19 -14.49
CA PRO A 257 -3.14 -6.63 -13.25
C PRO A 257 -3.76 -7.66 -12.30
N ARG A 258 -3.55 -7.47 -10.99
CA ARG A 258 -4.12 -8.31 -9.93
C ARG A 258 -4.77 -7.45 -8.86
N LYS A 259 -5.73 -8.05 -8.15
CA LYS A 259 -6.28 -7.46 -6.92
C LYS A 259 -5.31 -7.67 -5.75
N ALA A 260 -5.45 -6.85 -4.70
CA ALA A 260 -4.76 -7.04 -3.42
C ALA A 260 -5.78 -7.34 -2.31
N ARG A 261 -6.00 -6.38 -1.40
CA ARG A 261 -7.05 -6.48 -0.39
C ARG A 261 -8.42 -6.46 -1.06
N SER A 262 -9.49 -6.84 -0.35
CA SER A 262 -10.83 -6.96 -0.95
C SER A 262 -11.31 -5.69 -1.64
N TYR A 263 -10.90 -4.52 -1.15
CA TYR A 263 -11.23 -3.20 -1.70
C TYR A 263 -10.20 -2.66 -2.71
N GLU A 264 -9.22 -3.45 -3.13
CA GLU A 264 -8.17 -3.05 -4.09
C GLU A 264 -8.21 -3.98 -5.30
N LEU A 265 -9.15 -3.70 -6.20
CA LEU A 265 -9.42 -4.54 -7.37
C LEU A 265 -8.33 -4.37 -8.44
N ALA A 266 -8.22 -5.34 -9.34
CA ALA A 266 -7.39 -5.19 -10.54
C ALA A 266 -7.92 -4.00 -11.36
N SER A 267 -7.09 -2.97 -11.51
CA SER A 267 -7.50 -1.65 -12.01
C SER A 267 -6.28 -0.88 -12.51
N ILE A 268 -6.50 0.19 -13.28
CA ILE A 268 -5.44 1.17 -13.54
C ILE A 268 -5.35 2.07 -12.30
N SER A 269 -4.16 2.18 -11.71
CA SER A 269 -3.95 2.99 -10.51
C SER A 269 -3.58 4.42 -10.85
N GLY A 270 -4.42 5.37 -10.43
CA GLY A 270 -4.11 6.80 -10.56
C GLY A 270 -3.05 7.28 -9.56
N ALA A 271 -2.89 6.60 -8.42
CA ALA A 271 -1.90 6.98 -7.41
C ALA A 271 -0.51 6.41 -7.71
N GLU A 272 -0.41 5.08 -7.84
CA GLU A 272 0.90 4.42 -7.94
C GLU A 272 1.61 4.72 -9.26
N SER A 273 0.83 4.91 -10.34
CA SER A 273 1.38 5.17 -11.68
C SER A 273 2.18 6.46 -11.77
N VAL A 274 1.92 7.47 -10.93
CA VAL A 274 2.69 8.73 -10.95
C VAL A 274 4.15 8.47 -10.58
N GLY A 275 4.39 7.63 -9.57
CA GLY A 275 5.74 7.24 -9.16
C GLY A 275 6.47 6.46 -10.26
N ILE A 276 5.76 5.60 -10.98
CA ILE A 276 6.32 4.82 -12.10
C ILE A 276 6.70 5.75 -13.25
N VAL A 277 5.83 6.69 -13.63
CA VAL A 277 6.11 7.65 -14.70
C VAL A 277 7.32 8.51 -14.34
N ARG A 278 7.39 9.03 -13.12
CA ARG A 278 8.53 9.84 -12.63
C ARG A 278 9.83 9.05 -12.63
N PHE A 279 9.79 7.79 -12.20
CA PHE A 279 10.96 6.90 -12.27
C PHE A 279 11.44 6.73 -13.72
N LEU A 280 10.55 6.41 -14.65
CA LEU A 280 10.90 6.28 -16.06
C LEU A 280 11.44 7.59 -16.65
N MET A 281 10.88 8.73 -16.24
CA MET A 281 11.36 10.06 -16.66
C MET A 281 12.73 10.43 -16.08
N SER A 282 13.14 9.83 -14.96
CA SER A 282 14.45 10.07 -14.35
C SER A 282 15.61 9.45 -15.15
N ILE A 283 15.31 8.52 -16.06
CA ILE A 283 16.31 7.83 -16.89
C ILE A 283 16.88 8.84 -17.89
N ASP A 284 18.20 9.05 -17.84
CA ASP A 284 18.90 9.89 -18.81
C ASP A 284 18.95 9.19 -20.17
N ARG A 285 18.71 9.94 -21.25
CA ARG A 285 18.66 9.43 -22.63
C ARG A 285 17.73 8.21 -22.77
N PRO A 286 16.44 8.33 -22.40
CA PRO A 286 15.52 7.20 -22.41
C PRO A 286 15.33 6.66 -23.84
N GLY A 287 15.30 5.32 -23.96
CA GLY A 287 15.01 4.66 -25.23
C GLY A 287 13.56 4.86 -25.70
N PRO A 288 13.25 4.51 -26.96
CA PRO A 288 11.93 4.73 -27.56
C PRO A 288 10.79 4.06 -26.78
N GLU A 289 11.00 2.86 -26.24
CA GLU A 289 9.98 2.15 -25.44
C GLU A 289 9.61 2.90 -24.15
N ILE A 290 10.61 3.49 -23.47
CA ILE A 290 10.39 4.29 -22.26
C ILE A 290 9.66 5.59 -22.64
N ILE A 291 10.06 6.23 -23.74
CA ILE A 291 9.41 7.44 -24.21
C ILE A 291 7.93 7.17 -24.52
N GLU A 292 7.64 6.09 -25.24
CA GLU A 292 6.28 5.68 -25.56
C GLU A 292 5.48 5.38 -24.29
N ALA A 293 6.06 4.64 -23.33
CA ALA A 293 5.41 4.29 -22.07
C ALA A 293 5.03 5.54 -21.25
N VAL A 294 5.96 6.49 -21.11
CA VAL A 294 5.74 7.77 -20.40
C VAL A 294 4.64 8.57 -21.10
N GLN A 295 4.73 8.74 -22.42
CA GLN A 295 3.74 9.50 -23.19
C GLN A 295 2.34 8.89 -23.12
N ALA A 296 2.23 7.57 -23.21
CA ALA A 296 0.95 6.86 -23.09
C ALA A 296 0.31 7.06 -21.70
N ALA A 297 1.10 6.96 -20.64
CA ALA A 297 0.62 7.20 -19.28
C ALA A 297 0.20 8.65 -19.05
N VAL A 298 0.96 9.61 -19.57
CA VAL A 298 0.64 11.05 -19.50
C VAL A 298 -0.64 11.38 -20.24
N ALA A 299 -0.83 10.85 -21.46
CA ALA A 299 -2.07 11.01 -22.21
C ALA A 299 -3.26 10.41 -21.45
N TRP A 300 -3.07 9.25 -20.81
CA TRP A 300 -4.09 8.64 -19.96
C TRP A 300 -4.42 9.50 -18.74
N PHE A 301 -3.43 10.08 -18.06
CA PHE A 301 -3.66 10.96 -16.91
C PHE A 301 -4.44 12.23 -17.29
N ASP A 302 -4.13 12.86 -18.43
CA ASP A 302 -4.87 14.01 -18.93
C ASP A 302 -6.34 13.68 -19.22
N GLN A 303 -6.59 12.51 -19.83
CA GLN A 303 -7.94 12.02 -20.11
C GLN A 303 -8.71 11.62 -18.83
N ALA A 304 -8.05 10.96 -17.88
CA ALA A 304 -8.69 10.37 -16.71
C ALA A 304 -9.02 11.39 -15.61
N GLY A 305 -8.47 12.61 -15.68
CA GLY A 305 -8.71 13.66 -14.69
C GLY A 305 -10.19 14.01 -14.55
N LEU A 306 -10.73 13.91 -13.33
CA LEU A 306 -12.10 14.29 -12.99
C LEU A 306 -12.13 15.80 -12.77
N LYS A 307 -12.87 16.51 -13.62
CA LYS A 307 -12.99 17.97 -13.61
C LYS A 307 -14.33 18.39 -12.99
N GLY A 308 -14.39 19.62 -12.49
CA GLY A 308 -15.64 20.21 -11.99
C GLY A 308 -16.11 19.65 -10.64
N ILE A 309 -15.26 18.91 -9.93
CA ILE A 309 -15.60 18.31 -8.64
C ILE A 309 -14.47 18.51 -7.62
N ARG A 310 -14.83 18.55 -6.34
CA ARG A 310 -13.90 18.60 -5.22
C ARG A 310 -14.30 17.59 -4.14
N GLN A 311 -13.32 16.90 -3.56
CA GLN A 311 -13.54 16.14 -2.33
C GLN A 311 -13.33 17.04 -1.11
N VAL A 312 -14.34 17.18 -0.26
CA VAL A 312 -14.28 17.98 0.97
C VAL A 312 -14.58 17.13 2.19
N ARG A 313 -14.07 17.55 3.35
CA ARG A 313 -14.53 17.03 4.65
C ARG A 313 -15.71 17.87 5.11
N LYS A 314 -16.87 17.25 5.29
CA LYS A 314 -18.07 17.89 5.83
C LYS A 314 -18.28 17.43 7.26
N GLN A 315 -18.57 18.36 8.17
CA GLN A 315 -18.95 17.99 9.54
C GLN A 315 -20.23 17.15 9.53
N ASP A 316 -20.22 16.06 10.28
CA ASP A 316 -21.37 15.18 10.47
C ASP A 316 -21.25 14.51 11.84
N LYS A 317 -21.99 15.05 12.81
CA LYS A 317 -21.97 14.59 14.21
C LYS A 317 -22.58 13.19 14.40
N SER A 318 -23.32 12.68 13.41
CA SER A 318 -23.86 11.32 13.45
C SER A 318 -22.78 10.27 13.20
N GLN A 319 -21.64 10.67 12.62
CA GLN A 319 -20.54 9.78 12.29
C GLN A 319 -19.52 9.67 13.42
N SER A 320 -18.87 8.52 13.53
CA SER A 320 -17.93 8.24 14.63
C SER A 320 -16.69 9.15 14.66
N ARG A 321 -16.34 9.82 13.56
CA ARG A 321 -15.24 10.79 13.52
C ARG A 321 -15.72 12.25 13.57
N GLY A 322 -17.04 12.49 13.64
CA GLY A 322 -17.63 13.82 13.58
C GLY A 322 -17.59 14.50 12.20
N TRP A 323 -17.18 13.77 11.15
CA TRP A 323 -17.09 14.25 9.78
C TRP A 323 -17.16 13.11 8.77
N ASP A 324 -17.50 13.45 7.52
CA ASP A 324 -17.46 12.55 6.37
C ASP A 324 -16.70 13.18 5.18
N LYS A 325 -16.27 12.37 4.21
CA LYS A 325 -15.79 12.86 2.92
C LYS A 325 -16.94 12.87 1.94
N VAL A 326 -17.17 14.01 1.29
CA VAL A 326 -18.21 14.16 0.27
C VAL A 326 -17.61 14.76 -1.00
N ILE A 327 -18.21 14.43 -2.13
CA ILE A 327 -17.91 15.07 -3.41
C ILE A 327 -18.89 16.22 -3.60
N VAL A 328 -18.37 17.39 -3.92
CA VAL A 328 -19.15 18.58 -4.27
C VAL A 328 -18.80 19.02 -5.67
N GLU A 329 -19.77 19.61 -6.37
CA GLU A 329 -19.53 20.29 -7.64
C GLU A 329 -18.73 21.57 -7.39
N ASP A 330 -17.71 21.78 -8.21
CA ASP A 330 -16.86 22.96 -8.20
C ASP A 330 -16.17 23.10 -9.56
N ALA A 331 -16.76 23.91 -10.44
CA ALA A 331 -16.25 24.15 -11.79
C ALA A 331 -14.83 24.76 -11.81
N SER A 332 -14.40 25.38 -10.71
CA SER A 332 -13.07 25.98 -10.56
C SER A 332 -12.03 25.03 -9.98
N ALA A 333 -12.44 23.85 -9.51
CA ALA A 333 -11.52 22.88 -8.93
C ALA A 333 -10.50 22.39 -9.97
N PRO A 334 -9.21 22.28 -9.61
CA PRO A 334 -8.25 21.59 -10.45
C PRO A 334 -8.66 20.12 -10.63
N PRO A 335 -8.24 19.45 -11.72
CA PRO A 335 -8.54 18.05 -11.93
C PRO A 335 -8.11 17.18 -10.74
N ILE A 336 -8.97 16.25 -10.34
CA ILE A 336 -8.67 15.25 -9.30
C ILE A 336 -8.72 13.86 -9.94
N TRP A 337 -7.92 12.92 -9.44
CA TRP A 337 -7.89 11.56 -9.96
C TRP A 337 -8.40 10.58 -8.93
N ALA A 338 -9.15 9.57 -9.38
CA ALA A 338 -9.43 8.39 -8.59
C ALA A 338 -8.16 7.55 -8.40
N ARG A 339 -8.07 6.86 -7.27
CA ARG A 339 -6.97 5.93 -7.00
C ARG A 339 -7.04 4.70 -7.91
N PHE A 340 -8.25 4.31 -8.33
CA PHE A 340 -8.50 3.13 -9.15
C PHE A 340 -9.49 3.44 -10.28
N TYR A 341 -9.15 3.00 -11.49
CA TYR A 341 -10.00 3.07 -12.68
C TYR A 341 -10.22 1.67 -13.26
N ASN A 342 -11.44 1.40 -13.70
CA ASN A 342 -11.76 0.18 -14.43
C ASN A 342 -10.98 0.13 -15.75
N ILE A 343 -10.32 -1.00 -16.02
CA ILE A 343 -9.41 -1.15 -17.17
C ILE A 343 -10.15 -0.98 -18.50
N GLU A 344 -11.36 -1.49 -18.62
CA GLU A 344 -12.11 -1.49 -19.89
C GLU A 344 -12.80 -0.15 -20.15
N THR A 345 -13.45 0.40 -19.11
CA THR A 345 -14.34 1.58 -19.24
C THR A 345 -13.67 2.89 -18.89
N ASN A 346 -12.48 2.85 -18.29
CA ASN A 346 -11.76 4.00 -17.75
C ASN A 346 -12.55 4.83 -16.72
N LYS A 347 -13.55 4.24 -16.07
CA LYS A 347 -14.35 4.89 -15.02
C LYS A 347 -13.74 4.67 -13.63
N PRO A 348 -13.83 5.65 -12.72
CA PRO A 348 -13.45 5.46 -11.32
C PRO A 348 -14.11 4.25 -10.67
N ILE A 349 -13.36 3.55 -9.81
CA ILE A 349 -13.87 2.47 -8.97
C ILE A 349 -13.70 2.86 -7.49
N PHE A 350 -14.78 2.75 -6.73
CA PHE A 350 -14.77 2.79 -5.27
C PHE A 350 -15.16 1.40 -4.74
N CYS A 351 -14.64 0.99 -3.58
CA CYS A 351 -14.94 -0.34 -3.06
C CYS A 351 -15.01 -0.39 -1.54
N SER A 352 -15.92 -1.22 -1.03
CA SER A 352 -15.97 -1.56 0.40
C SER A 352 -15.24 -2.88 0.67
N ARG A 353 -15.23 -3.31 1.94
CA ARG A 353 -14.62 -4.58 2.34
C ARG A 353 -15.30 -5.82 1.73
N ASP A 354 -16.52 -5.66 1.21
CA ASP A 354 -17.29 -6.66 0.46
C ASP A 354 -16.67 -7.00 -0.91
N GLY A 355 -15.77 -6.16 -1.42
CA GLY A 355 -15.13 -6.36 -2.72
C GLY A 355 -16.03 -6.04 -3.92
N ILE A 356 -17.15 -5.37 -3.70
CA ILE A 356 -18.09 -5.00 -4.77
C ILE A 356 -17.76 -3.58 -5.25
N PRO A 357 -17.40 -3.39 -6.54
CA PRO A 357 -17.13 -2.07 -7.08
C PRO A 357 -18.39 -1.19 -7.07
N LYS A 358 -18.20 0.08 -6.74
CA LYS A 358 -19.21 1.14 -6.72
C LYS A 358 -18.78 2.30 -7.61
N ALA A 359 -19.76 3.01 -8.16
CA ALA A 359 -19.52 4.10 -9.10
C ALA A 359 -19.13 5.41 -8.39
N THR A 360 -19.58 5.60 -7.16
CA THR A 360 -19.37 6.83 -6.39
C THR A 360 -18.81 6.57 -5.00
N LEU A 361 -18.16 7.60 -4.45
CA LEU A 361 -17.65 7.57 -3.08
C LEU A 361 -18.79 7.44 -2.04
N ALA A 362 -19.98 7.97 -2.33
CA ALA A 362 -21.12 7.93 -1.40
C ALA A 362 -21.65 6.50 -1.16
N GLU A 363 -21.51 5.61 -2.16
CA GLU A 363 -22.03 4.23 -2.12
C GLU A 363 -21.19 3.25 -1.29
N ILE A 364 -19.96 3.62 -0.89
CA ILE A 364 -19.10 2.76 -0.08
C ILE A 364 -19.32 2.98 1.42
N SER A 365 -18.85 2.05 2.24
CA SER A 365 -18.98 2.14 3.69
C SER A 365 -18.26 3.38 4.23
N TYR A 366 -18.83 3.99 5.27
CA TYR A 366 -18.24 5.14 5.96
C TYR A 366 -16.77 4.88 6.38
N GLU A 367 -16.49 3.68 6.89
CA GLU A 367 -15.15 3.27 7.32
C GLU A 367 -14.12 3.23 6.17
N ARG A 368 -14.54 2.82 4.95
CA ARG A 368 -13.65 2.85 3.77
C ARG A 368 -13.57 4.22 3.13
N ARG A 369 -14.67 4.98 3.10
CA ARG A 369 -14.70 6.35 2.61
C ARG A 369 -13.76 7.27 3.38
N THR A 370 -13.82 7.20 4.71
CA THR A 370 -13.03 8.09 5.58
C THR A 370 -11.64 7.54 5.91
N GLY A 371 -11.46 6.22 5.92
CA GLY A 371 -10.22 5.54 6.32
C GLY A 371 -9.21 5.29 5.20
N TYR A 372 -9.59 5.47 3.93
CA TYR A 372 -8.71 5.24 2.78
C TYR A 372 -8.75 6.43 1.80
N SER A 373 -7.67 6.65 1.05
CA SER A 373 -7.60 7.68 0.02
C SER A 373 -8.08 7.11 -1.31
N TRP A 374 -9.24 7.56 -1.78
CA TRP A 374 -9.85 7.14 -3.04
C TRP A 374 -9.70 8.16 -4.15
N LEU A 375 -9.46 9.42 -3.80
CA LEU A 375 -9.27 10.52 -4.73
C LEU A 375 -8.10 11.38 -4.24
N GLY A 376 -7.34 11.93 -5.19
CA GLY A 376 -6.26 12.86 -4.91
C GLY A 376 -5.76 13.59 -6.14
N TYR A 377 -5.00 14.65 -5.90
CA TYR A 377 -4.36 15.48 -6.94
C TYR A 377 -3.05 14.86 -7.41
N TYR A 378 -3.06 13.55 -7.68
CA TYR A 378 -1.84 12.75 -7.83
C TYR A 378 -0.97 13.20 -9.01
N ALA A 379 -1.58 13.51 -10.15
CA ALA A 379 -0.89 13.80 -11.39
C ALA A 379 -0.77 15.31 -11.71
N THR A 380 -1.12 16.20 -10.77
CA THR A 380 -1.09 17.65 -11.01
C THR A 380 0.29 18.10 -11.49
N ASP A 381 1.32 17.96 -10.65
CA ASP A 381 2.68 18.43 -10.97
C ASP A 381 3.29 17.62 -12.12
N LEU A 382 2.90 16.33 -12.26
CA LEU A 382 3.32 15.51 -13.39
C LEU A 382 2.90 16.15 -14.72
N LEU A 383 1.66 16.62 -14.83
CA LEU A 383 1.11 17.21 -16.05
C LEU A 383 1.46 18.69 -16.23
N THR A 384 1.72 19.43 -15.15
CA THR A 384 1.98 20.87 -15.22
C THR A 384 3.46 21.22 -15.26
N GLU A 385 4.33 20.40 -14.70
CA GLU A 385 5.76 20.71 -14.50
C GLU A 385 6.67 19.59 -15.02
N ASP A 386 6.55 18.38 -14.48
CA ASP A 386 7.52 17.31 -14.72
C ASP A 386 7.55 16.89 -16.20
N TYR A 387 6.38 16.57 -16.77
CA TYR A 387 6.30 16.09 -18.15
C TYR A 387 6.66 17.17 -19.17
N PRO A 388 6.17 18.41 -19.10
CA PRO A 388 6.60 19.46 -20.03
C PRO A 388 8.13 19.65 -20.06
N ALA A 389 8.78 19.65 -18.91
CA ALA A 389 10.24 19.76 -18.82
C ALA A 389 10.95 18.55 -19.46
N TRP A 390 10.50 17.33 -19.14
CA TRP A 390 11.04 16.09 -19.67
C TRP A 390 10.81 15.94 -21.18
N GLN A 391 9.61 16.24 -21.67
CA GLN A 391 9.21 16.12 -23.07
C GLN A 391 10.02 17.06 -23.95
N LYS A 392 10.24 18.30 -23.52
CA LYS A 392 11.11 19.26 -24.23
C LYS A 392 12.53 18.72 -24.42
N LYS A 393 13.05 17.98 -23.43
CA LYS A 393 14.40 17.41 -23.46
C LYS A 393 14.49 16.14 -24.30
N TRP A 394 13.53 15.23 -24.17
CA TRP A 394 13.67 13.85 -24.65
C TRP A 394 12.70 13.44 -25.77
N ALA A 395 11.60 14.17 -25.95
CA ALA A 395 10.63 13.87 -26.99
C ALA A 395 10.06 15.14 -27.67
N PRO A 396 10.91 16.10 -28.10
CA PRO A 396 10.48 17.43 -28.54
C PRO A 396 9.52 17.40 -29.73
N ALA A 397 9.62 16.36 -30.59
CA ALA A 397 8.79 16.22 -31.77
C ALA A 397 7.34 15.74 -31.49
N LYS A 398 7.06 15.23 -30.27
CA LYS A 398 5.75 14.66 -29.94
C LYS A 398 5.36 15.04 -28.52
N ASN A 399 4.54 16.07 -28.39
CA ASN A 399 3.86 16.39 -27.14
C ASN A 399 2.47 15.74 -27.13
N VAL A 400 2.17 14.92 -26.13
CA VAL A 400 0.85 14.28 -26.01
C VAL A 400 -0.17 15.12 -25.23
N LEU A 401 0.29 16.15 -24.52
CA LEU A 401 -0.59 17.17 -23.97
C LEU A 401 -0.78 18.21 -25.07
N GLY A 402 -1.95 18.24 -25.71
CA GLY A 402 -2.27 19.12 -26.84
C GLY A 402 -2.33 20.60 -26.48
N ARG A 403 -1.22 21.17 -26.01
CA ARG A 403 -1.04 22.58 -25.68
C ARG A 403 -0.26 23.28 -26.77
#